data_AF-S8BU20-F1
#
_entry.id   AF-S8BU20-F1
#
_cell.length_a   1.000
_cell.length_b   1.000
_cell.length_c   1.000
_cell.angle_alpha   90.00
_cell.angle_beta   90.00
_cell.angle_gamma   90.00
#
_symmetry.space_group_name_H-M   'P 1'
#
loop_
_entity.id
_entity.type
_entity.pdbx_description
1 polymer ?
#
loop_
_entity_poly.entity_id
_entity_poly.type
_entity_poly.pdbx_seq_one_letter_code
_entity_poly.pdbx_strand_id
1 'polypeptide(L)'
;MDPKLTEVSQIFDRFKAASVRKDFDTCNKLLSDLKVLLTGFKSLPPLLEETPNAVYELTLARDIYEHAVVLSVNKADQDTFERDFSQLKPYYTDAR
;
A
#
# COMPACT_ATOMS: atom_id res chain seq x y z
N MET A 1 -11.02 -0.58 16.90
CA MET A 1 -10.03 -0.31 15.82
C MET A 1 -10.30 1.08 15.28
N ASP A 2 -9.26 1.78 14.86
CA ASP A 2 -9.39 3.10 14.20
C ASP A 2 -10.29 2.96 12.95
N PRO A 3 -11.28 3.85 12.73
CA PRO A 3 -12.15 3.79 11.55
C PRO A 3 -11.38 3.86 10.23
N LYS A 4 -10.27 4.62 10.16
CA LYS A 4 -9.43 4.70 8.95
C LYS A 4 -8.71 3.38 8.68
N LEU A 5 -8.20 2.73 9.72
CA LEU A 5 -7.56 1.41 9.58
C LEU A 5 -8.56 0.38 9.05
N THR A 6 -9.80 0.44 9.54
CA THR A 6 -10.86 -0.47 9.07
C THR A 6 -11.17 -0.23 7.59
N GLU A 7 -11.27 1.02 7.17
CA GLU A 7 -11.49 1.40 5.78
C GLU A 7 -10.36 0.94 4.85
N VAL A 8 -9.10 1.22 5.21
CA VAL A 8 -7.93 0.81 4.42
C VAL A 8 -7.87 -0.71 4.28
N SER A 9 -8.08 -1.45 5.37
CA SER A 9 -8.07 -2.92 5.33
C SER A 9 -9.18 -3.48 4.43
N GLN A 10 -10.39 -2.91 4.47
CA GLN A 10 -11.49 -3.33 3.59
C GLN A 10 -11.21 -3.06 2.10
N ILE A 11 -10.66 -1.89 1.77
CA ILE A 11 -10.27 -1.56 0.40
C ILE A 11 -9.14 -2.49 -0.05
N PHE A 12 -8.19 -2.80 0.84
CA PHE A 12 -7.08 -3.68 0.54
C PHE A 12 -7.53 -5.13 0.31
N ASP A 13 -8.51 -5.64 1.05
CA ASP A 13 -9.11 -6.95 0.78
C ASP A 13 -9.80 -7.00 -0.59
N ARG A 14 -10.50 -5.93 -0.98
CA ARG A 14 -11.08 -5.79 -2.32
C ARG A 14 -10.01 -5.75 -3.40
N PHE A 15 -8.89 -5.06 -3.14
CA PHE A 15 -7.73 -5.00 -4.03
C PHE A 15 -7.12 -6.39 -4.24
N LYS A 16 -6.89 -7.16 -3.17
CA LYS A 16 -6.38 -8.54 -3.26
C LYS A 16 -7.33 -9.43 -4.06
N ALA A 17 -8.63 -9.33 -3.81
CA ALA A 17 -9.64 -10.08 -4.56
C ALA A 17 -9.66 -9.72 -6.06
N ALA A 18 -9.49 -8.44 -6.41
CA ALA A 18 -9.36 -7.99 -7.80
C ALA A 18 -8.07 -8.50 -8.45
N SER A 19 -6.97 -8.52 -7.70
CA SER A 19 -5.66 -9.03 -8.15
C SER A 19 -5.73 -10.52 -8.51
N VAL A 20 -6.39 -11.33 -7.69
CA VAL A 20 -6.63 -12.77 -7.97
C VAL A 20 -7.44 -12.97 -9.25
N ARG A 21 -8.44 -12.10 -9.49
CA ARG A 21 -9.25 -12.13 -10.71
C ARG A 21 -8.54 -11.54 -11.94
N LYS A 22 -7.32 -11.02 -11.79
CA LYS A 22 -6.57 -10.29 -12.82
C LYS A 22 -7.32 -9.08 -13.39
N ASP A 23 -8.21 -8.48 -12.60
CA ASP A 23 -8.92 -7.26 -12.96
C ASP A 23 -8.03 -6.05 -12.65
N PHE A 24 -7.07 -5.79 -13.54
CA PHE A 24 -6.02 -4.81 -13.33
C PHE A 24 -6.50 -3.36 -13.37
N ASP A 25 -7.62 -3.08 -14.05
CA ASP A 25 -8.22 -1.74 -14.07
C ASP A 25 -8.84 -1.41 -12.71
N THR A 26 -9.54 -2.37 -12.11
CA THR A 26 -10.04 -2.23 -10.74
C THR A 26 -8.89 -2.17 -9.74
N CYS A 27 -7.83 -2.97 -9.91
CA CYS A 27 -6.65 -2.91 -9.05
C CYS A 27 -6.01 -1.51 -9.06
N ASN A 28 -5.85 -0.89 -10.24
CA ASN A 28 -5.29 0.45 -10.37
C ASN A 28 -6.11 1.52 -9.63
N LYS A 29 -7.44 1.45 -9.74
CA LYS A 29 -8.35 2.38 -9.04
C LYS A 29 -8.22 2.20 -7.52
N LEU A 30 -8.36 0.97 -7.04
CA LEU A 30 -8.27 0.66 -5.61
C LEU A 30 -6.89 0.99 -5.02
N LEU A 31 -5.81 0.74 -5.77
CA LEU A 31 -4.46 1.11 -5.34
C LEU A 31 -4.30 2.63 -5.20
N SER A 32 -4.92 3.40 -6.10
CA SER A 32 -4.88 4.86 -6.02
C SER A 32 -5.58 5.36 -4.75
N ASP A 33 -6.76 4.80 -4.43
CA ASP A 33 -7.50 5.11 -3.21
C ASP A 33 -6.70 4.72 -1.95
N LEU A 34 -6.09 3.53 -1.95
CA LEU A 34 -5.23 3.06 -0.86
C LEU A 34 -4.06 4.01 -0.63
N LYS A 35 -3.33 4.40 -1.68
CA LYS A 35 -2.19 5.31 -1.55
C LYS A 35 -2.59 6.67 -0.98
N VAL A 36 -3.75 7.20 -1.36
CA VAL A 36 -4.30 8.44 -0.77
C VAL A 36 -4.55 8.26 0.71
N LEU A 37 -5.21 7.17 1.13
CA LEU A 37 -5.48 6.92 2.54
C LEU A 37 -4.20 6.75 3.37
N LEU A 38 -3.17 6.12 2.80
CA LEU A 38 -1.86 5.97 3.46
C LEU A 38 -1.23 7.31 3.82
N THR A 39 -1.42 8.37 3.02
CA THR A 39 -0.90 9.71 3.35
C THR A 39 -1.47 10.30 4.63
N GLY A 40 -2.59 9.76 5.14
CA GLY A 40 -3.23 10.19 6.38
C GLY A 40 -2.62 9.59 7.65
N PHE A 41 -1.73 8.60 7.54
CA PHE A 41 -1.08 7.96 8.69
C PHE A 41 0.24 8.64 9.02
N LYS A 42 0.35 9.16 10.25
CA LYS A 42 1.56 9.85 10.71
C LYS A 42 2.71 8.92 11.08
N SER A 43 2.41 7.64 11.30
CA SER A 43 3.43 6.60 11.56
C SER A 43 4.21 6.22 10.31
N LEU A 44 3.75 6.60 9.12
CA LEU A 44 4.43 6.28 7.87
C LEU A 44 5.52 7.32 7.55
N PRO A 45 6.50 6.95 6.71
CA PRO A 45 7.45 7.91 6.16
C PRO A 45 6.72 9.10 5.49
N PRO A 46 7.18 10.34 5.68
CA PRO A 46 8.44 10.73 6.33
C PRO A 46 8.35 11.01 7.84
N LEU A 47 7.16 11.00 8.43
CA LEU A 47 6.96 11.47 9.81
C LEU A 47 7.40 10.45 10.86
N LEU A 48 7.11 9.16 10.63
CA LEU A 48 7.49 8.06 11.53
C LEU A 48 7.08 8.32 13.00
N GLU A 49 5.93 8.98 13.23
CA GLU A 49 5.43 9.23 14.58
C GLU A 49 5.05 7.91 15.27
N GLU A 50 5.47 7.72 16.52
CA GLU A 50 5.03 6.58 17.32
C GLU A 50 3.56 6.73 17.72
N THR A 51 2.67 6.11 16.94
CA THR A 51 1.26 5.96 17.25
C THR A 51 1.00 4.59 17.90
N PRO A 52 -0.11 4.42 18.65
CA PRO A 52 -0.47 3.11 19.22
C PRO A 52 -0.64 1.99 18.17
N ASN A 53 -0.90 2.34 16.91
CA ASN A 53 -1.08 1.41 15.81
C ASN A 53 0.07 1.43 14.80
N ALA A 54 1.19 2.12 15.08
CA ALA A 54 2.26 2.38 14.11
C ALA A 54 2.78 1.10 13.44
N VAL A 55 2.99 0.04 14.22
CA VAL A 55 3.44 -1.27 13.70
C VAL A 55 2.44 -1.85 12.69
N TYR A 56 1.14 -1.75 12.97
CA TYR A 56 0.10 -2.25 12.07
C TYR A 56 -0.02 -1.37 10.82
N GLU A 57 0.02 -0.05 10.98
CA GLU A 57 -0.01 0.93 9.89
C GLU A 57 1.18 0.72 8.93
N LEU A 58 2.40 0.57 9.46
CA LEU A 58 3.60 0.28 8.68
C LEU A 58 3.53 -1.07 7.96
N THR A 59 3.03 -2.11 8.64
CA THR A 59 2.88 -3.44 8.05
C THR A 59 1.87 -3.43 6.91
N LEU A 60 0.74 -2.75 7.09
CA LEU A 60 -0.32 -2.62 6.10
C LEU A 60 0.17 -1.82 4.88
N ALA A 61 0.86 -0.71 5.11
CA ALA A 61 1.45 0.10 4.04
C ALA A 61 2.46 -0.72 3.22
N ARG A 62 3.34 -1.48 3.88
CA ARG A 62 4.31 -2.36 3.23
C ARG A 62 3.62 -3.38 2.32
N ASP A 63 2.61 -4.09 2.82
CA ASP A 63 1.87 -5.11 2.07
C ASP A 63 1.16 -4.50 0.83
N ILE A 64 0.59 -3.30 0.97
CA ILE A 64 0.00 -2.55 -0.16
C ILE A 64 1.05 -2.25 -1.23
N TYR A 65 2.24 -1.75 -0.85
CA TYR A 65 3.29 -1.43 -1.81
C TYR A 65 3.92 -2.68 -2.46
N GLU A 66 4.01 -3.80 -1.75
CA GLU A 66 4.43 -5.09 -2.34
C GLU A 66 3.47 -5.51 -3.45
N HIS A 67 2.18 -5.43 -3.18
CA HIS A 67 1.15 -5.72 -4.16
C HIS A 67 1.16 -4.74 -5.35
N ALA A 68 1.46 -3.47 -5.12
CA ALA A 68 1.62 -2.47 -6.17
C ALA A 68 2.77 -2.86 -7.12
N VAL A 69 3.91 -3.27 -6.58
CA VAL A 69 5.04 -3.79 -7.36
C VAL A 69 4.63 -5.01 -8.17
N VAL A 70 3.96 -6.00 -7.57
CA VAL A 70 3.49 -7.19 -8.31
C VAL A 70 2.50 -6.82 -9.42
N LEU A 71 1.59 -5.87 -9.18
CA LEU A 71 0.65 -5.37 -10.19
C LEU A 71 1.39 -4.76 -11.38
N SER A 72 2.41 -3.92 -11.13
CA SER A 72 3.20 -3.28 -12.19
C SER A 72 3.92 -4.30 -13.09
N VAL A 73 4.48 -5.36 -12.49
CA VAL A 73 5.11 -6.48 -13.22
C VAL A 73 4.09 -7.22 -14.08
N ASN A 74 2.91 -7.51 -13.54
CA ASN A 74 1.83 -8.18 -14.29
C ASN A 74 1.35 -7.34 -15.49
N LYS A 75 1.47 -6.01 -15.40
CA LYS A 75 1.12 -5.08 -16.48
C LYS A 75 2.28 -4.77 -17.44
N ALA A 76 3.47 -5.31 -17.17
CA ALA A 76 4.72 -4.98 -17.88
C ALA A 76 4.98 -3.45 -17.95
N ASP A 77 4.62 -2.73 -16.88
CA ASP A 77 4.80 -1.28 -16.78
C ASP A 77 6.05 -0.96 -15.95
N GLN A 78 7.16 -0.77 -16.65
CA GLN A 78 8.48 -0.51 -16.06
C GLN A 78 8.51 0.77 -15.22
N ASP A 79 7.90 1.85 -15.70
CA ASP A 79 7.92 3.15 -15.03
C ASP A 79 7.14 3.07 -13.70
N THR A 80 5.99 2.40 -13.72
CA THR A 80 5.21 2.16 -12.50
C THR A 80 5.94 1.22 -11.55
N PHE A 81 6.63 0.20 -12.06
CA PHE A 81 7.45 -0.70 -11.25
C PHE A 81 8.54 0.06 -10.49
N GLU A 82 9.34 0.86 -11.17
CA GLU A 82 10.45 1.59 -10.53
C GLU A 82 9.95 2.57 -9.47
N ARG A 83 8.84 3.25 -9.75
CA ARG A 83 8.18 4.15 -8.80
C ARG A 83 7.68 3.40 -7.57
N ASP A 84 6.90 2.34 -7.76
CA ASP A 84 6.30 1.59 -6.66
C ASP A 84 7.36 0.86 -5.82
N PHE A 85 8.41 0.33 -6.46
CA PHE A 85 9.54 -0.28 -5.77
C PHE A 85 10.32 0.74 -4.93
N SER A 86 10.51 1.96 -5.45
CA SER A 86 11.16 3.04 -4.69
C SER A 86 10.33 3.46 -3.47
N GLN A 87 9.00 3.42 -3.56
CA GLN A 87 8.10 3.67 -2.42
C GLN A 87 8.12 2.52 -1.40
N LEU A 88 8.35 1.28 -1.84
CA LEU A 88 8.45 0.10 -0.96
C LEU A 88 9.76 0.07 -0.15
N LYS A 89 10.88 0.51 -0.72
CA LYS A 89 12.22 0.41 -0.11
C LYS A 89 12.29 0.88 1.36
N PRO A 90 11.78 2.07 1.73
CA PRO A 90 11.88 2.56 3.12
C PRO A 90 11.23 1.62 4.14
N TYR A 91 10.23 0.82 3.74
CA TYR A 91 9.57 -0.15 4.63
C TYR A 91 10.42 -1.37 4.96
N TYR A 92 11.55 -1.55 4.27
CA TYR A 92 12.53 -2.61 4.52
C TYR A 92 13.86 -2.08 5.08
N THR A 93 14.17 -0.80 4.86
CA THR A 93 15.45 -0.20 5.29
C THR A 93 15.31 0.70 6.51
N ASP A 94 14.25 1.53 6.56
CA ASP A 94 14.17 2.69 7.46
C ASP A 94 13.08 2.52 8.53
N ALA A 95 11.96 1.87 8.18
CA ALA A 95 10.88 1.56 9.12
C ALA A 95 11.18 0.25 9.88
N ARG A 96 11.91 0.37 11.00
CA ARG A 96 12.15 -0.71 11.96
C ARG A 96 11.62 -0.36 13.34
#